data_AF-A0A962C6N7-F1
#
_entry.id   AF-A0A962C6N7-F1
#
_cell.length_a   1.000
_cell.length_b   1.000
_cell.length_c   1.000
_cell.angle_alpha   90.00
_cell.angle_beta   90.00
_cell.angle_gamma   90.00
#
_symmetry.space_group_name_H-M   'P 1'
#
loop_
_entity.id
_entity.type
_entity.pdbx_description
1 polymer ?
#
loop_
_entity_poly.entity_id
_entity_poly.type
_entity_poly.pdbx_seq_one_letter_code
_entity_poly.pdbx_strand_id
1 'polypeptide(L)'
;SFDAADRGEAALGWIVENRLLQHVLWGALNAPPEGAGSARLLCPAEVVAVDNEADGVAVELADGTRLRARLLIAADGAASPIRQQLGIGTRDRDYGQRAIVAHVGTERAHEAT
;
A
#
# COMPACT_ATOMS: atom_id res chain seq x y z
N SER A 1 -23.86 5.63 -22.26
CA SER A 1 -23.55 4.22 -21.94
C SER A 1 -22.50 4.21 -20.83
N PHE A 2 -22.16 3.09 -20.20
CA PHE A 2 -20.93 3.00 -19.40
C PHE A 2 -19.85 2.36 -20.28
N ASP A 3 -19.28 3.17 -21.18
CA ASP A 3 -18.40 2.73 -22.25
C ASP A 3 -17.13 3.61 -22.29
N ALA A 4 -15.98 3.01 -22.58
CA ALA A 4 -14.71 3.73 -22.74
C ALA A 4 -14.73 4.66 -23.96
N ALA A 5 -15.41 4.23 -25.04
CA ALA A 5 -15.53 4.98 -26.29
C ALA A 5 -16.33 6.29 -26.10
N ASP A 6 -17.35 6.29 -25.23
CA ASP A 6 -18.09 7.50 -24.83
C ASP A 6 -17.17 8.55 -24.16
N ARG A 7 -15.98 8.14 -23.69
CA ARG A 7 -14.99 8.97 -22.98
C ARG A 7 -13.71 9.22 -23.79
N GLY A 8 -13.61 8.67 -25.01
CA GLY A 8 -12.40 8.77 -25.84
C GLY A 8 -11.20 7.99 -25.31
N GLU A 9 -11.43 7.03 -24.41
CA GLU A 9 -10.38 6.21 -23.79
C GLU A 9 -10.35 4.80 -24.39
N ALA A 10 -9.18 4.16 -24.36
CA ALA A 10 -9.04 2.78 -24.87
C ALA A 10 -9.66 1.73 -23.93
N ALA A 11 -9.80 2.04 -22.64
CA ALA A 11 -10.40 1.19 -21.63
C ALA A 11 -10.90 2.04 -20.43
N LEU A 12 -11.86 1.51 -19.67
CA LEU A 12 -12.31 2.13 -18.41
C LEU A 12 -11.34 1.87 -17.24
N GLY A 13 -10.50 0.84 -17.37
CA GLY A 13 -9.51 0.45 -16.38
C GLY A 13 -8.97 -0.95 -16.66
N TRP A 14 -8.07 -1.41 -15.80
CA TRP A 14 -7.45 -2.74 -15.89
C TRP A 14 -7.67 -3.52 -14.60
N ILE A 15 -8.05 -4.79 -14.74
CA ILE A 15 -8.01 -5.75 -13.64
C ILE A 15 -6.58 -6.28 -13.56
N VAL A 16 -5.88 -5.94 -12.49
CA VAL A 16 -4.49 -6.36 -12.26
C VAL A 16 -4.42 -7.11 -10.94
N GLU A 17 -3.74 -8.25 -10.95
CA GLU A 17 -3.45 -8.97 -9.72
C GLU A 17 -2.58 -8.11 -8.80
N ASN A 18 -3.03 -7.93 -7.56
CA ASN A 18 -2.30 -7.17 -6.56
C ASN A 18 -0.85 -7.68 -6.37
N ARG A 19 -0.64 -9.01 -6.48
CA ARG A 19 0.69 -9.61 -6.37
C ARG A 19 1.62 -9.19 -7.51
N LEU A 20 1.11 -9.10 -8.74
CA LEU A 20 1.88 -8.65 -9.89
C LEU A 20 2.28 -7.17 -9.71
N LEU A 21 1.33 -6.32 -9.31
CA LEU A 21 1.59 -4.91 -9.06
C LEU A 21 2.67 -4.74 -7.97
N GLN A 22 2.55 -5.44 -6.84
CA GLN A 22 3.54 -5.41 -5.77
C GLN A 22 4.92 -5.89 -6.23
N HIS A 23 4.97 -6.96 -7.04
CA HIS A 23 6.24 -7.48 -7.58
C HIS A 23 6.96 -6.44 -8.43
N VAL A 24 6.23 -5.76 -9.32
CA VAL A 24 6.80 -4.72 -10.19
C VAL A 24 7.28 -3.52 -9.38
N LEU A 25 6.48 -3.05 -8.42
CA LEU A 25 6.86 -1.93 -7.54
C LEU A 25 8.07 -2.28 -6.66
N TRP A 26 8.13 -3.52 -6.16
CA TRP A 26 9.29 -4.00 -5.42
C TRP A 26 10.54 -4.02 -6.30
N GLY A 27 10.44 -4.50 -7.54
CA GLY A 27 11.53 -4.45 -8.52
C GLY A 27 12.03 -3.02 -8.75
N ALA A 28 11.11 -2.07 -8.93
CA ALA A 28 11.45 -0.65 -9.12
C ALA A 28 12.19 -0.05 -7.91
N LEU A 29 11.82 -0.41 -6.68
CA LEU A 29 12.51 0.04 -5.47
C LEU A 29 13.93 -0.54 -5.33
N ASN A 30 14.22 -1.69 -5.95
CA ASN A 30 15.53 -2.33 -5.94
C ASN A 30 16.41 -1.95 -7.14
N ALA A 31 15.84 -1.30 -8.15
CA ALA A 31 16.57 -0.87 -9.34
C ALA A 31 17.54 0.28 -8.99
N PRO A 32 18.67 0.40 -9.72
CA PRO A 32 19.56 1.56 -9.58
C PRO A 32 18.78 2.86 -9.85
N PRO A 33 18.99 3.92 -9.07
CA PRO A 33 18.26 5.16 -9.25
C PRO A 33 18.62 5.83 -10.57
N GLU A 34 17.70 5.86 -11.53
CA GLU A 34 17.76 6.72 -12.71
C GLU A 34 17.24 8.12 -12.34
N GLY A 35 18.05 8.89 -11.61
CA GLY A 35 17.83 10.34 -11.43
C GLY A 35 16.86 10.80 -10.33
N ALA A 36 16.20 9.88 -9.61
CA ALA A 36 15.49 10.17 -8.36
C ALA A 36 16.08 9.29 -7.26
N GLY A 37 16.39 9.86 -6.08
CA GLY A 37 17.27 9.29 -5.07
C GLY A 37 17.01 7.82 -4.68
N SER A 38 18.04 7.13 -4.19
CA SER A 38 17.94 5.73 -3.76
C SER A 38 17.10 5.58 -2.49
N ALA A 39 16.12 4.67 -2.53
CA ALA A 39 15.44 4.19 -1.33
C ALA A 39 16.32 3.15 -0.62
N ARG A 40 16.52 3.29 0.70
CA ARG A 40 17.14 2.25 1.51
C ARG A 40 16.06 1.31 2.03
N LEU A 41 16.06 0.07 1.54
CA LEU A 41 15.16 -0.97 2.03
C LEU A 41 15.78 -1.65 3.26
N LEU A 42 15.03 -1.66 4.36
CA LEU A 42 15.35 -2.46 5.55
C LEU A 42 14.30 -3.57 5.63
N CYS A 43 14.72 -4.81 5.41
CA CYS A 43 13.83 -5.96 5.43
C CYS A 43 14.61 -7.21 5.91
N PRO A 44 14.17 -7.88 7.00
CA PRO A 44 13.05 -7.50 7.86
C PRO A 44 13.35 -6.22 8.66
N ALA A 45 12.32 -5.44 8.98
CA ALA A 45 12.39 -4.26 9.85
C ALA A 45 11.04 -3.99 10.48
N GLU A 46 10.73 -4.71 11.56
CA GLU A 46 9.50 -4.50 12.32
C GLU A 46 9.65 -3.26 13.21
N VAL A 47 8.70 -2.34 13.15
CA VAL A 47 8.63 -1.16 14.02
C VAL A 47 7.94 -1.54 15.33
N VAL A 48 8.62 -1.32 16.45
CA VAL A 48 8.11 -1.65 17.79
C VAL A 48 7.71 -0.43 18.60
N ALA A 49 8.36 0.72 18.38
CA ALA A 49 8.01 1.98 19.03
C ALA A 49 8.17 3.19 18.10
N VAL A 50 7.36 4.22 18.33
CA VAL A 50 7.42 5.50 17.63
C VAL A 50 7.28 6.65 18.64
N ASP A 51 8.25 7.56 18.64
CA ASP A 51 8.24 8.77 19.47
C ASP A 51 8.20 10.03 18.59
N ASN A 52 7.26 10.94 18.86
CA ASN A 52 7.32 12.29 18.31
C ASN A 52 8.36 13.11 19.07
N GLU A 53 9.37 13.61 18.36
CA GLU A 53 10.41 14.50 18.89
C GLU A 53 10.17 15.94 18.39
N ALA A 54 10.87 16.93 18.96
CA ALA A 54 10.64 18.34 18.63
C ALA A 54 10.97 18.70 17.17
N ASP A 55 11.88 17.97 16.54
CA ASP A 55 12.40 18.21 15.18
C ASP A 55 12.16 17.02 14.22
N GLY A 56 11.34 16.05 14.62
CA GLY A 56 11.03 14.88 13.80
C GLY A 56 10.38 13.75 14.56
N VAL A 57 10.71 12.53 14.16
CA VAL A 57 10.17 11.29 14.72
C VAL A 57 11.30 10.28 14.87
N ALA A 58 11.32 9.62 16.01
CA ALA A 58 12.19 8.48 16.27
C ALA A 58 11.38 7.18 16.14
N VAL A 59 11.96 6.19 15.49
CA VAL A 59 11.38 4.87 15.27
C VAL A 59 12.35 3.84 15.83
N GLU A 60 11.85 2.96 16.69
CA GLU A 60 12.60 1.79 17.19
C GLU A 60 12.18 0.55 16.42
N LEU A 61 13.17 -0.19 15.93
CA LEU A 61 12.98 -1.48 15.27
C LEU A 61 13.15 -2.63 16.27
N ALA A 62 12.57 -3.79 15.95
CA ALA A 62 12.62 -4.98 16.81
C ALA A 62 14.05 -5.49 17.12
N ASP A 63 15.03 -5.14 16.29
CA ASP A 63 16.45 -5.45 16.51
C ASP A 63 17.16 -4.44 17.44
N GLY A 64 16.44 -3.46 17.98
CA GLY A 64 16.97 -2.37 18.82
C GLY A 64 17.52 -1.18 18.02
N THR A 65 17.51 -1.23 16.69
CA THR A 65 17.93 -0.10 15.85
C THR A 65 16.98 1.08 16.04
N ARG A 66 17.54 2.27 16.29
CA ARG A 66 16.77 3.52 16.36
C ARG A 66 17.04 4.38 15.12
N LEU A 67 15.98 4.69 14.38
CA LEU A 67 16.01 5.56 13.21
C LEU A 67 15.38 6.91 13.54
N ARG A 68 15.92 7.99 12.99
CA ARG A 68 15.34 9.34 13.07
C ARG A 68 15.03 9.86 11.67
N ALA A 69 13.87 10.47 11.53
CA ALA A 69 13.45 11.12 10.29
C ALA A 69 12.68 12.41 10.59
N ARG A 70 12.63 13.32 9.62
CA ARG A 70 11.79 14.54 9.71
C ARG A 70 10.30 14.25 9.46
N LEU A 71 10.00 13.13 8.81
CA LEU A 71 8.65 12.69 8.46
C LEU A 71 8.60 11.16 8.51
N LEU A 72 7.56 10.63 9.15
CA LEU A 72 7.19 9.22 9.09
C LEU A 72 5.91 9.08 8.25
N ILE A 73 5.96 8.22 7.25
CA ILE A 73 4.78 7.80 6.47
C ILE A 73 4.41 6.39 6.94
N ALA A 74 3.29 6.26 7.66
CA ALA A 74 2.74 4.96 8.05
C ALA A 74 1.95 4.36 6.88
N ALA A 75 2.58 3.40 6.18
CA ALA A 75 1.99 2.63 5.08
C ALA A 75 1.83 1.13 5.45
N ASP A 76 1.55 0.87 6.74
CA ASP A 76 1.48 -0.45 7.40
C ASP A 76 0.05 -1.04 7.44
N GLY A 77 -0.81 -0.63 6.51
CA GLY A 77 -2.13 -1.21 6.28
C GLY A 77 -3.27 -0.64 7.14
N ALA A 78 -4.48 -1.16 6.92
CA ALA A 78 -5.70 -0.63 7.54
C ALA A 78 -5.66 -0.69 9.08
N ALA A 79 -5.10 -1.76 9.63
CA ALA A 79 -4.94 -1.97 11.07
C ALA A 79 -3.62 -1.40 11.63
N SER A 80 -3.05 -0.38 10.98
CA SER A 80 -1.77 0.28 11.33
C SER A 80 -1.48 0.32 12.85
N PRO A 81 -0.48 -0.46 13.33
CA PRO A 81 0.02 -0.32 14.70
C PRO A 81 0.65 1.06 14.94
N ILE A 82 1.34 1.64 13.96
CA ILE A 82 1.97 2.97 14.10
C ILE A 82 0.90 4.04 14.40
N ARG A 83 -0.21 4.01 13.66
CA ARG A 83 -1.32 4.94 13.87
C ARG A 83 -1.89 4.82 15.29
N GLN A 84 -1.99 3.60 15.82
CA GLN A 84 -2.47 3.35 17.18
C GLN A 84 -1.50 3.91 18.23
N GLN A 85 -0.18 3.69 18.07
CA GLN A 85 0.84 4.24 18.97
C GLN A 85 0.82 5.77 19.02
N LEU A 86 0.55 6.40 17.87
CA LEU A 86 0.42 7.85 17.76
C LEU A 86 -0.93 8.41 18.23
N GLY A 87 -1.87 7.56 18.67
CA GLY A 87 -3.19 7.99 19.14
C GLY A 87 -4.09 8.59 18.05
N ILE A 88 -3.83 8.28 16.78
CA ILE A 88 -4.59 8.82 15.65
C ILE A 88 -5.85 7.95 15.45
N GLY A 89 -7.01 8.50 15.83
CA GLY A 89 -8.29 7.80 15.69
C GLY A 89 -8.75 7.65 14.23
N THR A 90 -9.56 6.61 13.97
CA THR A 90 -10.25 6.41 12.69
C THR A 90 -11.76 6.53 12.87
N ARG A 91 -12.46 6.76 11.76
CA ARG A 91 -13.92 6.69 11.70
C ARG A 91 -14.28 5.52 10.81
N ASP A 92 -14.82 4.48 11.43
CA ASP A 92 -15.22 3.28 10.71
C ASP A 92 -16.71 3.36 10.38
N ARG A 93 -17.05 2.89 9.18
CA ARG A 93 -18.44 2.73 8.74
C ARG A 93 -18.62 1.28 8.34
N ASP A 94 -19.38 0.55 9.13
CA ASP A 94 -19.83 -0.78 8.73
C ASP A 94 -20.83 -0.64 7.58
N TYR A 95 -20.56 -1.34 6.48
CA TYR A 95 -21.44 -1.35 5.31
C TYR A 95 -22.59 -2.37 5.47
N GLY A 96 -22.56 -3.22 6.49
CA GLY A 96 -23.55 -4.28 6.70
C GLY A 96 -23.51 -5.34 5.59
N GLN A 97 -22.42 -5.40 4.83
CA GLN A 97 -22.23 -6.25 3.66
C GLN A 97 -21.00 -7.14 3.86
N ARG A 98 -21.03 -8.32 3.25
CA ARG A 98 -19.90 -9.25 3.19
C ARG A 98 -19.59 -9.52 1.73
N ALA A 99 -18.31 -9.48 1.38
CA ALA A 99 -17.82 -9.88 0.07
C ALA A 99 -17.28 -11.32 0.13
N ILE A 100 -17.58 -12.11 -0.90
CA ILE A 100 -16.94 -13.40 -1.15
C ILE A 100 -16.11 -13.23 -2.42
N VAL A 101 -14.84 -13.61 -2.36
CA VAL A 101 -13.92 -13.54 -3.51
C VAL A 101 -13.51 -14.96 -3.87
N ALA A 102 -13.70 -15.32 -5.15
CA ALA A 102 -13.35 -16.64 -5.67
C ALA A 102 -13.02 -16.55 -7.17
N HIS A 103 -12.23 -17.49 -7.66
CA HIS A 103 -12.08 -17.74 -9.09
C HIS A 103 -13.24 -18.61 -9.56
N VAL A 104 -13.97 -18.17 -10.59
CA VAL A 104 -15.13 -18.88 -11.12
C VAL A 104 -14.85 -19.22 -12.58
N GLY A 105 -14.97 -20.51 -12.91
CA GLY A 105 -15.04 -20.95 -14.31
C GLY A 105 -16.48 -20.81 -14.82
N THR A 106 -16.66 -20.09 -15.91
CA THR A 106 -17.96 -19.85 -16.55
C THR A 106 -18.09 -20.68 -17.83
N GLU A 107 -19.30 -21.16 -18.14
CA GLU A 107 -19.57 -21.90 -19.39
C GLU A 107 -19.37 -21.02 -20.64
N ARG A 108 -19.66 -19.72 -20.50
CA ARG A 108 -19.51 -18.71 -21.57
C ARG A 108 -18.40 -17.73 -21.22
N ALA A 109 -17.76 -17.19 -22.25
CA ALA A 109 -16.80 -16.10 -22.09
C ALA A 109 -17.52 -14.83 -21.61
N HIS A 110 -16.81 -13.96 -20.90
CA HIS A 110 -17.29 -12.63 -20.50
C HIS A 110 -17.25 -11.60 -21.65
N GLU A 111 -17.12 -12.07 -22.90
CA GLU A 111 -17.15 -11.32 -24.17
C GLU A 111 -16.22 -10.10 -24.29
N ALA A 112 -15.27 -9.92 -23.37
CA ALA A 112 -14.44 -8.71 -23.27
C ALA A 112 -15.25 -7.40 -23.32
N THR A 113 -16.43 -7.42 -22.68
CA THR A 113 -17.26 -6.22 -22.46
C THR A 113 -16.76 -5.39 -21.27
#